data_AF-A0A534AUV0-F1
#
_entry.id   AF-A0A534AUV0-F1
#
_cell.length_a   1.000
_cell.length_b   1.000
_cell.length_c   1.000
_cell.angle_alpha   90.00
_cell.angle_beta   90.00
_cell.angle_gamma   90.00
#
_symmetry.space_group_name_H-M   'P 1'
#
loop_
_entity.id
_entity.type
_entity.pdbx_description
1 polymer ?
#
loop_
_entity_poly.entity_id
_entity_poly.type
_entity_poly.pdbx_seq_one_letter_code
_entity_poly.pdbx_strand_id
1 'polypeptide(L)'
;MSADLAIQASYFVTAVLFIMGLKRMSSPVTARSGILWAGAGMAVATAITFLYPSMTNYGLIVPAMLIGSVLAWWSGKRVAMTNMPQMIALY
;
A
#
# COMPACT_ATOMS: atom_id res chain seq x y z
N MET A 1 7.33 24.39 -3.71
CA MET A 1 6.50 24.54 -4.93
C MET A 1 6.56 23.31 -5.84
N SER A 2 7.71 22.92 -6.39
CA SER A 2 7.78 21.75 -7.29
C SER A 2 7.51 20.42 -6.58
N ALA A 3 8.10 20.21 -5.39
CA ALA A 3 7.88 19.01 -4.58
C ALA A 3 6.42 18.89 -4.10
N ASP A 4 5.82 20.00 -3.64
CA ASP A 4 4.43 20.01 -3.17
C ASP A 4 3.45 19.61 -4.26
N LEU A 5 3.65 20.13 -5.49
CA LEU A 5 2.85 19.74 -6.65
C LEU A 5 3.01 18.25 -6.97
N ALA A 6 4.24 17.73 -6.94
CA ALA A 6 4.50 16.31 -7.19
C ALA A 6 3.85 15.40 -6.14
N ILE A 7 3.85 15.81 -4.87
CA ILE A 7 3.18 15.10 -3.77
C ILE A 7 1.67 15.08 -4.00
N GLN A 8 1.07 16.25 -4.24
CA GLN A 8 -0.38 16.36 -4.48
C GLN A 8 -0.83 15.59 -5.71
N ALA A 9 -0.10 15.70 -6.82
CA ALA A 9 -0.38 14.94 -8.04
C ALA A 9 -0.27 13.43 -7.81
N SER A 10 0.74 12.98 -7.05
CA SER A 10 0.92 11.55 -6.72
C SER A 10 -0.20 11.03 -5.82
N TYR A 11 -0.69 11.83 -4.87
CA TYR A 11 -1.85 11.48 -4.05
C TYR A 11 -3.13 11.39 -4.88
N PHE A 12 -3.33 12.31 -5.82
CA PHE A 12 -4.46 12.24 -6.76
C PHE A 12 -4.39 10.96 -7.60
N VAL A 13 -3.23 10.66 -8.19
CA VAL A 13 -3.02 9.42 -8.96
C VAL A 13 -3.27 8.19 -8.07
N THR A 14 -2.75 8.20 -6.84
CA THR A 14 -2.95 7.10 -5.89
C THR A 14 -4.43 6.87 -5.57
N ALA A 15 -5.21 7.94 -5.34
CA ALA A 15 -6.64 7.83 -5.12
C ALA A 15 -7.36 7.19 -6.32
N VAL A 16 -7.00 7.59 -7.55
CA VAL A 16 -7.53 6.96 -8.78
C VAL A 16 -7.16 5.47 -8.85
N LEU A 17 -5.91 5.11 -8.54
CA LEU A 17 -5.45 3.71 -8.52
C LEU A 17 -6.23 2.87 -7.50
N PHE A 18 -6.53 3.39 -6.31
CA PHE A 18 -7.35 2.69 -5.31
C PHE A 18 -8.80 2.50 -5.77
N ILE A 19 -9.42 3.54 -6.32
CA ILE A 19 -10.80 3.45 -6.83
C ILE A 19 -10.87 2.40 -7.95
N MET A 20 -9.92 2.42 -8.89
CA MET A 20 -9.85 1.44 -9.97
C MET A 20 -9.55 0.04 -9.44
N GLY A 21 -8.67 -0.10 -8.45
CA GLY A 21 -8.36 -1.37 -7.80
C GLY A 21 -9.60 -1.99 -7.16
N LEU A 22 -10.31 -1.23 -6.33
CA LEU A 22 -11.56 -1.65 -5.67
C LEU A 22 -12.63 -2.04 -6.68
N LYS A 23 -12.87 -1.19 -7.68
CA LYS A 23 -13.84 -1.47 -8.75
C LYS A 23 -13.54 -2.79 -9.48
N ARG A 24 -12.26 -3.08 -9.75
CA ARG A 24 -11.84 -4.32 -10.41
C ARG A 24 -11.93 -5.54 -9.49
N MET A 25 -11.79 -5.36 -8.18
CA MET A 25 -11.97 -6.44 -7.20
C MET A 25 -13.43 -6.88 -7.06
N SER A 26 -14.40 -6.07 -7.48
CA SER A 26 -15.84 -6.41 -7.47
C SER A 26 -16.28 -7.38 -8.58
N SER A 27 -15.41 -7.79 -9.50
CA SER A 27 -15.71 -8.78 -10.55
C SER A 27 -14.70 -9.93 -10.55
N PRO A 28 -15.15 -11.20 -10.62
CA PRO A 28 -14.25 -12.37 -10.64
C PRO A 28 -13.21 -12.31 -11.77
N VAL A 29 -13.59 -11.80 -12.94
CA VAL A 29 -12.72 -11.73 -14.13
C VAL A 29 -11.55 -10.76 -13.92
N THR A 30 -11.78 -9.68 -13.17
CA THR A 30 -10.76 -8.63 -12.96
C THR A 30 -10.15 -8.64 -11.56
N ALA A 31 -10.60 -9.51 -10.65
CA ALA A 31 -10.23 -9.47 -9.23
C ALA A 31 -8.72 -9.51 -8.99
N ARG A 32 -8.02 -10.46 -9.62
CA ARG A 32 -6.54 -10.57 -9.50
C ARG A 32 -5.81 -9.32 -9.97
N SER A 33 -6.30 -8.69 -11.04
CA SER A 33 -5.71 -7.43 -11.51
C SER A 33 -6.02 -6.27 -10.57
N GLY A 34 -7.20 -6.23 -9.95
CA GLY A 34 -7.62 -5.14 -9.07
C GLY A 34 -6.70 -4.95 -7.85
N ILE A 35 -6.28 -6.05 -7.22
CA ILE A 35 -5.31 -5.95 -6.10
C ILE A 35 -3.93 -5.45 -6.56
N LEU A 36 -3.52 -5.69 -7.80
CA LEU A 36 -2.27 -5.15 -8.34
C LEU A 36 -2.35 -3.63 -8.56
N TRP A 37 -3.50 -3.11 -9.02
CA TRP A 37 -3.73 -1.66 -9.13
C TRP A 37 -3.64 -0.97 -7.77
N ALA A 38 -4.28 -1.55 -6.74
CA ALA A 38 -4.21 -1.03 -5.38
C ALA A 38 -2.78 -1.12 -4.80
N GLY A 39 -2.08 -2.23 -5.03
CA GLY A 39 -0.68 -2.40 -4.61
C GLY A 39 0.27 -1.38 -5.25
N ALA A 40 0.10 -1.08 -6.54
CA ALA A 40 0.86 -0.02 -7.20
C ALA A 40 0.57 1.36 -6.59
N GLY A 41 -0.70 1.65 -6.27
CA GLY A 41 -1.10 2.87 -5.57
C GLY A 41 -0.42 3.03 -4.21
N MET A 42 -0.42 1.97 -3.39
CA MET A 42 0.30 1.96 -2.12
C MET A 42 1.79 2.23 -2.29
N ALA A 43 2.45 1.59 -3.27
CA ALA A 43 3.87 1.80 -3.52
C ALA A 43 4.19 3.25 -3.90
N VAL A 44 3.37 3.88 -4.76
CA VAL A 44 3.52 5.29 -5.17
C VAL A 44 3.35 6.23 -3.98
N ALA A 45 2.27 6.06 -3.19
CA ALA A 45 2.05 6.90 -2.01
C ALA A 45 3.17 6.76 -0.98
N THR A 46 3.60 5.54 -0.68
CA THR A 46 4.71 5.32 0.25
C THR A 46 5.99 6.00 -0.25
N ALA A 47 6.33 5.86 -1.54
CA ALA A 47 7.55 6.46 -2.10
C ALA A 47 7.51 7.99 -2.09
N ILE A 48 6.40 8.61 -2.53
CA ILE A 48 6.32 10.08 -2.61
C ILE A 48 6.29 10.74 -1.23
N THR A 49 5.82 10.03 -0.20
CA THR A 49 5.76 10.54 1.18
C THR A 49 7.15 10.85 1.75
N PHE A 50 8.22 10.22 1.25
CA PHE A 50 9.60 10.58 1.62
C PHE A 50 10.03 11.98 1.17
N LEU A 51 9.32 12.59 0.20
CA LEU A 51 9.56 13.97 -0.23
C LEU A 51 8.77 15.00 0.58
N TYR A 52 7.97 14.56 1.55
CA TYR A 52 7.13 15.46 2.34
C TYR A 52 8.00 16.50 3.08
N PRO A 53 7.63 17.81 3.03
CA PRO A 53 8.41 18.84 3.69
C PRO A 53 8.60 18.54 5.17
N SER A 54 9.80 18.81 5.70
CA SER A 54 10.14 18.58 7.12
C SER A 54 10.04 17.13 7.63
N MET A 55 10.04 16.15 6.73
CA MET A 55 10.17 14.74 7.08
C MET A 55 11.55 14.47 7.72
N THR A 56 11.55 13.84 8.88
CA THR A 56 12.74 13.52 9.69
C THR A 56 12.69 12.06 10.14
N ASN A 57 13.72 11.59 10.86
CA ASN A 57 13.77 10.23 11.42
C ASN A 57 13.78 9.10 10.37
N TYR A 58 14.36 9.33 9.19
CA TYR A 58 14.51 8.30 8.15
C TYR A 58 15.15 7.01 8.67
N GLY A 59 16.11 7.13 9.61
CA GLY A 59 16.77 6.00 10.28
C GLY A 59 15.84 5.16 11.16
N LEU A 60 14.69 5.68 11.59
CA LEU A 60 13.65 4.91 12.29
C LEU A 60 12.57 4.44 11.32
N ILE A 61 12.18 5.29 10.36
CA ILE A 61 11.12 5.01 9.38
C ILE A 61 11.46 3.77 8.56
N VAL A 62 12.67 3.71 7.98
CA VAL A 62 13.05 2.62 7.07
C VAL A 62 13.09 1.26 7.79
N PRO A 63 13.76 1.10 8.95
CA PRO A 63 13.72 -0.17 9.69
C PRO A 63 12.31 -0.54 10.16
N ALA A 64 11.51 0.42 10.65
CA ALA A 64 10.14 0.12 11.08
C ALA A 64 9.27 -0.40 9.92
N MET A 65 9.35 0.25 8.75
CA MET A 65 8.67 -0.21 7.54
C MET A 65 9.13 -1.60 7.11
N LEU A 66 10.44 -1.87 7.12
CA LEU A 66 10.99 -3.16 6.74
C LEU A 66 10.54 -4.27 7.69
N ILE A 67 10.66 -4.06 9.00
CA ILE A 67 10.26 -5.05 10.01
C ILE A 67 8.76 -5.35 9.89
N GLY A 68 7.92 -4.31 9.86
CA GLY A 68 6.47 -4.47 9.75
C GLY A 68 6.05 -5.20 8.47
N SER A 69 6.56 -4.77 7.31
CA SER A 69 6.22 -5.37 6.02
C SER A 69 6.69 -6.82 5.91
N VAL A 70 7.91 -7.15 6.36
CA VAL A 70 8.45 -8.51 6.31
C VAL A 70 7.69 -9.45 7.24
N LEU A 71 7.39 -9.03 8.48
CA LEU A 71 6.65 -9.86 9.43
C LEU A 71 5.21 -10.10 8.98
N ALA A 72 4.53 -9.06 8.49
CA ALA A 72 3.17 -9.18 7.96
C ALA A 72 3.14 -10.08 6.71
N TRP A 73 4.08 -9.91 5.78
CA TRP A 73 4.19 -10.76 4.60
C TRP A 73 4.45 -12.23 4.95
N TRP A 74 5.37 -12.49 5.88
CA TRP A 74 5.73 -13.84 6.29
C TRP A 74 4.57 -14.57 6.97
N SER A 75 3.89 -13.91 7.92
CA SER A 75 2.74 -14.48 8.61
C SER A 75 1.57 -14.71 7.66
N GLY A 76 1.19 -13.72 6.84
CA GLY A 76 0.12 -13.85 5.86
C GLY A 76 0.34 -14.99 4.84
N LYS A 77 1.58 -15.23 4.42
CA LYS A 77 1.90 -16.31 3.47
C LYS A 77 1.83 -17.71 4.07
N ARG A 78 1.99 -17.86 5.39
CA ARG A 78 2.08 -19.17 6.07
C ARG A 78 0.78 -19.64 6.70
N VAL A 79 -0.21 -18.76 6.84
CA VAL A 79 -1.47 -19.09 7.52
C VAL A 79 -2.36 -19.96 6.63
N ALA A 80 -3.05 -20.93 7.23
CA ALA A 80 -4.03 -21.78 6.55
C ALA A 80 -5.20 -20.96 6.00
N MET A 81 -5.74 -21.34 4.84
CA MET A 81 -6.88 -20.62 4.21
C MET A 81 -8.13 -20.57 5.10
N THR A 82 -8.32 -21.57 5.96
CA THR A 82 -9.41 -21.61 6.97
C THR A 82 -9.30 -20.49 8.00
N ASN A 83 -8.09 -20.00 8.24
CA ASN A 83 -7.77 -18.98 9.22
C ASN A 83 -7.71 -17.58 8.59
N MET A 84 -8.04 -17.42 7.31
CA MET A 84 -8.02 -16.11 6.66
C MET A 84 -8.89 -15.04 7.37
N PRO A 85 -10.12 -15.33 7.85
CA PRO A 85 -10.93 -14.32 8.54
C PRO A 85 -10.25 -13.71 9.77
N GLN A 86 -9.56 -14.51 10.58
CA GLN A 86 -8.89 -14.02 11.79
C GLN A 86 -7.61 -13.23 11.48
N MET A 87 -6.95 -13.52 10.36
CA MET A 87 -5.80 -12.73 9.90
C MET A 87 -6.23 -11.36 9.40
N ILE A 88 -7.39 -11.27 8.72
CA ILE A 88 -7.98 -9.98 8.34
C ILE A 88 -8.33 -9.17 9.58
N ALA A 89 -8.79 -9.81 10.67
CA ALA A 89 -9.10 -9.11 11.91
C ALA A 89 -7.87 -8.60 12.68
N LEU A 90 -6.69 -9.19 12.44
CA LEU A 90 -5.43 -8.79 13.08
C LEU A 90 -4.81 -7.55 12.42
N TYR A 91 -5.07 -7.32 11.13
CA TYR A 91 -4.50 -6.23 10.33
C TYR A 91 -5.49 -5.07 10.14
#